data_AF-A0A7C7JVC7-F1
#
_entry.id   AF-A0A7C7JVC7-F1
#
_cell.length_a   1.000
_cell.length_b   1.000
_cell.length_c   1.000
_cell.angle_alpha   90.00
_cell.angle_beta   90.00
_cell.angle_gamma   90.00
#
_symmetry.space_group_name_H-M   'P 1'
#
loop_
_entity.id
_entity.type
_entity.pdbx_description
1 polymer ?
#
loop_
_entity_poly.entity_id
_entity_poly.type
_entity_poly.pdbx_seq_one_letter_code
_entity_poly.pdbx_strand_id
1 'polypeptide(L)'
;MKLLLRCLFLLCFTLAFSQKNIPNNTHISILTFGPGNNLNDAFGHSGIRIKTSYSDIVYDFGRYNFEDPNFYLNFARGKLKYLQGKANYTNLVNFYQRQNRSIKEQLLNLSAQEKQSIYTFLETNYANNQGAYLYDFFYDNCATKIRDVIENATNGNINYQLPNNYE
;
A
#
# COMPACT_ATOMS: atom_id res chain seq x y z
N MET A 1 -9.07 36.58 -33.72
CA MET A 1 -8.78 36.54 -32.27
C MET A 1 -9.91 35.92 -31.43
N LYS A 2 -11.19 36.30 -31.61
CA LYS A 2 -12.32 35.72 -30.85
C LYS A 2 -12.58 34.22 -31.11
N LEU A 3 -12.28 33.70 -32.31
CA LEU A 3 -12.39 32.26 -32.62
C LEU A 3 -11.28 31.42 -31.95
N LEU A 4 -10.05 31.94 -31.92
CA LEU A 4 -8.90 31.30 -31.25
C LEU A 4 -9.12 31.17 -29.74
N LEU A 5 -9.73 32.17 -29.10
CA LEU A 5 -10.08 32.12 -27.67
C LEU A 5 -11.15 31.05 -27.36
N ARG A 6 -12.09 30.79 -28.28
CA ARG A 6 -13.10 29.73 -28.11
C ARG A 6 -12.51 28.33 -28.27
N CYS A 7 -11.55 28.13 -29.18
CA CYS A 7 -10.82 26.86 -29.29
C CYS A 7 -9.96 26.58 -28.05
N LEU A 8 -9.34 27.61 -27.46
CA LEU A 8 -8.55 27.45 -26.23
C LEU A 8 -9.42 27.04 -25.02
N PHE A 9 -10.65 27.57 -24.94
CA PHE A 9 -11.59 27.23 -23.86
C PHE A 9 -12.15 25.79 -23.98
N LEU A 10 -12.35 25.29 -25.20
CA LEU A 10 -12.76 23.91 -25.47
C LEU A 10 -11.63 22.89 -25.20
N LEU A 11 -10.37 23.28 -25.40
CA LEU A 11 -9.22 22.41 -25.11
C LEU A 11 -8.93 22.25 -23.60
N CYS A 12 -9.32 23.22 -22.77
CA CYS A 12 -9.17 23.12 -21.31
C CYS A 12 -10.19 22.18 -20.66
N PHE A 13 -11.37 21.96 -21.26
CA PHE A 13 -12.40 21.08 -20.68
C PHE A 13 -12.11 19.59 -20.87
N THR A 14 -11.22 19.20 -21.80
CA THR A 14 -10.91 17.79 -22.08
C THR A 14 -9.79 17.23 -21.19
N LEU A 15 -9.15 18.06 -20.37
CA LEU A 15 -8.22 17.62 -19.32
C LEU A 15 -8.94 17.36 -17.98
N ALA A 16 -10.20 16.94 -18.02
CA ALA A 16 -10.84 16.36 -16.86
C ALA A 16 -10.12 15.06 -16.51
N PHE A 17 -9.38 15.05 -15.41
CA PHE A 17 -8.77 13.84 -14.85
C PHE A 17 -9.87 12.79 -14.62
N SER A 18 -9.90 11.75 -15.45
CA SER A 18 -10.75 10.59 -15.21
C SER A 18 -10.16 9.83 -14.03
N GLN A 19 -10.71 10.04 -12.83
CA GLN A 19 -10.38 9.24 -11.67
C GLN A 19 -10.93 7.84 -11.92
N LYS A 20 -10.05 6.85 -12.00
CA LYS A 20 -10.47 5.45 -12.17
C LYS A 20 -11.23 5.03 -10.91
N ASN A 21 -12.56 4.98 -11.04
CA ASN A 21 -13.43 4.58 -9.95
C ASN A 21 -13.32 3.07 -9.72
N ILE A 22 -13.16 2.67 -8.46
CA ILE A 22 -13.23 1.27 -8.06
C ILE A 22 -14.68 0.80 -8.00
N PRO A 23 -14.97 -0.48 -8.28
CA PRO A 23 -16.31 -1.03 -8.15
C PRO A 23 -16.86 -0.91 -6.73
N ASN A 24 -18.18 -0.72 -6.60
CA ASN A 24 -18.83 -0.65 -5.28
C ASN A 24 -18.66 -1.93 -4.44
N ASN A 25 -18.50 -3.08 -5.08
CA ASN A 25 -18.24 -4.36 -4.42
C ASN A 25 -16.75 -4.60 -4.07
N THR A 26 -15.93 -3.54 -4.09
CA THR A 26 -14.52 -3.64 -3.68
C THR A 26 -14.40 -3.95 -2.19
N HIS A 27 -13.59 -4.95 -1.87
CA HIS A 27 -13.16 -5.27 -0.51
C HIS A 27 -11.73 -4.81 -0.32
N ILE A 28 -11.48 -4.11 0.79
CA ILE A 28 -10.14 -3.74 1.23
C ILE A 28 -9.90 -4.40 2.57
N SER A 29 -8.80 -5.16 2.68
CA SER A 29 -8.42 -5.86 3.88
C SER A 29 -6.94 -5.71 4.16
N ILE A 30 -6.56 -5.87 5.43
CA ILE A 30 -5.16 -5.94 5.84
C ILE A 30 -4.79 -7.41 5.96
N LEU A 31 -3.72 -7.80 5.29
CA LEU A 31 -3.08 -9.09 5.43
C LEU A 31 -1.90 -8.97 6.39
N THR A 32 -1.80 -9.90 7.33
CA THR A 32 -0.68 -10.03 8.25
C THR A 32 -0.05 -11.40 8.08
N PHE A 33 1.23 -11.41 7.74
CA PHE A 33 2.05 -12.59 7.55
C PHE A 33 2.91 -12.79 8.80
N GLY A 34 2.87 -14.00 9.38
CA GLY A 34 3.65 -14.33 10.58
C GLY A 34 5.16 -14.27 10.34
N PRO A 35 6.00 -14.35 11.38
CA PRO A 35 7.46 -14.35 11.29
C PRO A 35 8.04 -15.31 10.24
N GLY A 36 9.12 -14.88 9.59
CA GLY A 36 9.99 -15.73 8.76
C GLY A 36 11.30 -16.09 9.48
N ASN A 37 12.18 -16.79 8.76
CA ASN A 37 13.46 -17.28 9.32
C ASN A 37 14.64 -16.33 9.05
N ASN A 38 14.45 -15.26 8.27
CA ASN A 38 15.51 -14.31 7.95
C ASN A 38 15.40 -13.06 8.81
N LEU A 39 16.52 -12.37 9.03
CA LEU A 39 16.54 -11.16 9.86
C LEU A 39 15.54 -10.10 9.36
N ASN A 40 15.42 -9.95 8.05
CA ASN A 40 14.56 -8.96 7.44
C ASN A 40 13.06 -9.27 7.53
N ASP A 41 12.68 -10.50 7.89
CA ASP A 41 11.28 -10.92 8.01
C ASP A 41 10.94 -11.63 9.32
N ALA A 42 11.86 -11.58 10.29
CA ALA A 42 11.75 -12.18 11.62
C ALA A 42 10.54 -11.65 12.42
N PHE A 43 10.03 -10.46 12.11
CA PHE A 43 8.85 -9.87 12.76
C PHE A 43 7.57 -9.98 11.94
N GLY A 44 7.62 -10.72 10.83
CA GLY A 44 6.48 -10.84 9.93
C GLY A 44 6.48 -9.77 8.84
N HIS A 45 5.33 -9.63 8.19
CA HIS A 45 5.09 -8.60 7.18
C HIS A 45 3.60 -8.29 7.08
N SER A 46 3.24 -7.17 6.46
CA SER A 46 1.84 -6.80 6.25
C SER A 46 1.61 -6.24 4.86
N GLY A 47 0.35 -6.29 4.39
CA GLY A 47 -0.06 -5.70 3.13
C GLY A 47 -1.53 -5.29 3.10
N ILE A 48 -1.87 -4.35 2.24
CA ILE A 48 -3.23 -3.94 1.93
C ILE A 48 -3.69 -4.72 0.70
N ARG A 49 -4.68 -5.60 0.87
CA ARG A 49 -5.34 -6.28 -0.23
C ARG A 49 -6.50 -5.43 -0.74
N ILE A 50 -6.58 -5.26 -2.06
CA ILE A 50 -7.72 -4.70 -2.76
C ILE A 50 -8.27 -5.79 -3.70
N LYS A 51 -9.47 -6.27 -3.35
CA LYS A 51 -10.20 -7.26 -4.15
C LYS A 51 -11.42 -6.60 -4.79
N THR A 52 -11.44 -6.61 -6.12
CA THR A 52 -12.53 -6.12 -6.97
C THR A 52 -13.14 -7.30 -7.75
N SER A 53 -14.14 -7.05 -8.60
CA SER A 53 -14.68 -8.07 -9.51
C SER A 53 -13.72 -8.57 -10.58
N TYR A 54 -12.66 -7.81 -10.89
CA TYR A 54 -11.74 -8.08 -12.00
C TYR A 54 -10.25 -8.12 -11.59
N SER A 55 -9.95 -7.92 -10.31
CA SER A 55 -8.57 -7.83 -9.81
C SER A 55 -8.50 -8.19 -8.33
N ASP A 56 -7.43 -8.87 -7.94
CA ASP A 56 -7.14 -9.24 -6.55
C ASP A 56 -5.65 -9.02 -6.28
N ILE A 57 -5.34 -7.83 -5.76
CA ILE A 57 -3.99 -7.31 -5.65
C ILE A 57 -3.68 -6.98 -4.20
N VAL A 58 -2.45 -7.28 -3.80
CA VAL A 58 -1.90 -6.88 -2.51
C VAL A 58 -0.79 -5.87 -2.74
N TYR A 59 -0.89 -4.76 -2.02
CA TYR A 59 0.13 -3.74 -1.90
C TYR A 59 0.83 -3.88 -0.57
N ASP A 60 2.14 -3.85 -0.59
CA ASP A 60 2.96 -3.88 0.61
C ASP A 60 4.01 -2.79 0.54
N PHE A 61 4.61 -2.48 1.68
CA PHE A 61 5.63 -1.45 1.80
C PHE A 61 6.86 -2.05 2.44
N GLY A 62 8.05 -1.53 2.13
CA GLY A 62 9.26 -2.03 2.75
C GLY A 62 9.95 -3.12 1.93
N ARG A 63 9.78 -3.12 0.60
CA ARG A 63 10.66 -3.84 -0.31
C ARG A 63 11.95 -3.07 -0.53
N TYR A 64 13.07 -3.76 -0.71
CA TYR A 64 14.38 -3.15 -0.87
C TYR A 64 15.17 -3.88 -1.93
N ASN A 65 16.11 -3.17 -2.56
CA ASN A 65 17.02 -3.74 -3.53
C ASN A 65 18.31 -4.18 -2.83
N PHE A 66 18.54 -5.50 -2.74
CA PHE A 66 19.76 -6.05 -2.15
C PHE A 66 21.03 -5.73 -2.96
N GLU A 67 20.87 -5.36 -4.23
CA GLU A 67 21.97 -5.02 -5.13
C GLU A 67 22.39 -3.54 -5.03
N ASP A 68 21.72 -2.75 -4.18
CA ASP A 68 22.08 -1.34 -3.99
C ASP A 68 23.52 -1.21 -3.44
N PRO A 69 24.33 -0.28 -3.98
CA PRO A 69 25.69 -0.06 -3.49
C PRO A 69 25.73 0.21 -1.99
N ASN A 70 26.61 -0.50 -1.29
CA ASN A 70 26.77 -0.41 0.17
C ASN A 70 25.53 -0.83 0.98
N PHE A 71 24.69 -1.75 0.48
CA PHE A 71 23.47 -2.24 1.14
C PHE A 71 23.61 -2.42 2.66
N TYR A 72 24.55 -3.25 3.13
CA TYR A 72 24.71 -3.52 4.57
C TYR A 72 25.08 -2.29 5.39
N LEU A 73 25.90 -1.39 4.84
CA LEU A 73 26.27 -0.14 5.51
C LEU A 73 25.08 0.81 5.60
N ASN A 74 24.28 0.91 4.53
CA ASN A 74 23.07 1.74 4.51
C ASN A 74 21.97 1.15 5.38
N PHE A 75 21.85 -0.18 5.44
CA PHE A 75 20.99 -0.92 6.36
C PHE A 75 21.32 -0.57 7.82
N ALA A 76 22.60 -0.74 8.22
CA ALA A 76 23.05 -0.43 9.58
C ALA A 76 22.88 1.05 9.96
N ARG A 77 22.87 1.96 8.98
CA ARG A 77 22.68 3.40 9.16
C ARG A 77 21.21 3.86 9.10
N GLY A 78 20.26 2.99 8.76
CA GLY A 78 18.87 3.39 8.55
C GLY A 78 18.64 4.26 7.31
N LYS A 79 19.41 4.07 6.23
CA LYS A 79 19.37 4.93 5.01
C LYS A 79 19.00 4.19 3.73
N LEU A 80 18.30 3.05 3.84
CA LEU A 80 17.85 2.31 2.67
C LEU A 80 16.66 3.00 2.01
N LYS A 81 16.61 2.96 0.67
CA LYS A 81 15.43 3.33 -0.11
C LYS A 81 14.53 2.12 -0.17
N TYR A 82 13.31 2.26 0.32
CA TYR A 82 12.33 1.20 0.23
C TYR A 82 11.26 1.54 -0.79
N LEU A 83 10.66 0.51 -1.34
CA LEU A 83 9.69 0.58 -2.42
C LEU A 83 8.33 0.06 -1.94
N GLN A 84 7.29 0.57 -2.57
CA GLN A 84 5.98 -0.05 -2.54
C GLN A 84 5.99 -1.26 -3.48
N GLY A 85 5.52 -2.39 -2.98
CA GLY A 85 5.28 -3.57 -3.78
C GLY A 85 3.83 -3.68 -4.26
N LYS A 86 3.67 -4.45 -5.33
CA LYS A 86 2.37 -4.82 -5.91
C LYS A 86 2.44 -6.28 -6.34
N ALA A 87 1.53 -7.12 -5.85
CA ALA A 87 1.52 -8.54 -6.16
C ALA A 87 0.09 -9.08 -6.32
N ASN A 88 -0.09 -10.13 -7.12
CA ASN A 88 -1.34 -10.87 -7.15
C ASN A 88 -1.54 -11.65 -5.83
N TYR A 89 -2.75 -11.59 -5.26
CA TYR A 89 -3.07 -12.21 -3.97
C TYR A 89 -2.72 -13.69 -3.91
N THR A 90 -3.13 -14.48 -4.91
CA THR A 90 -2.91 -15.94 -4.93
C THR A 90 -1.42 -16.27 -4.95
N ASN A 91 -0.64 -15.56 -5.76
CA ASN A 91 0.81 -15.76 -5.82
C ASN A 91 1.48 -15.42 -4.49
N LEU A 92 1.05 -14.33 -3.85
CA LEU A 92 1.59 -13.89 -2.57
C LEU A 92 1.26 -14.88 -1.45
N VAL A 93 0.00 -15.31 -1.34
CA VAL A 93 -0.43 -16.31 -0.36
C VAL A 93 0.35 -17.62 -0.54
N ASN A 94 0.45 -18.12 -1.77
CA ASN A 94 1.21 -19.33 -2.06
C ASN A 94 2.69 -19.20 -1.66
N PHE A 95 3.29 -18.01 -1.86
CA PHE A 95 4.66 -17.74 -1.45
C PHE A 95 4.87 -17.84 0.06
N TYR A 96 3.98 -17.23 0.86
CA TYR A 96 4.06 -17.29 2.32
C TYR A 96 3.68 -18.65 2.89
N GLN A 97 2.71 -19.35 2.29
CA GLN A 97 2.33 -20.71 2.69
C GLN A 97 3.47 -21.71 2.47
N ARG A 98 4.21 -21.62 1.36
CA ARG A 98 5.39 -22.47 1.13
C ARG A 98 6.51 -22.27 2.17
N GLN A 99 6.49 -21.14 2.88
CA GLN A 99 7.41 -20.87 3.99
C GLN A 99 6.85 -21.30 5.36
N ASN A 100 5.68 -21.94 5.39
CA ASN A 100 4.94 -22.28 6.61
C ASN A 100 4.61 -21.07 7.49
N ARG A 101 4.37 -19.91 6.88
CA ARG A 101 4.02 -18.68 7.60
C ARG A 101 2.51 -18.58 7.78
N SER A 102 2.07 -18.13 8.97
CA SER A 102 0.67 -17.84 9.23
C SER A 102 0.20 -16.65 8.39
N ILE A 103 -1.07 -16.66 7.95
CA ILE A 103 -1.66 -15.55 7.21
C ILE A 103 -2.99 -15.22 7.88
N LYS A 104 -3.13 -13.97 8.34
CA LYS A 104 -4.38 -13.42 8.89
C LYS A 104 -4.89 -12.34 7.97
N GLU A 105 -6.20 -12.31 7.75
CA GLU A 105 -6.88 -11.27 6.97
C GLU A 105 -7.86 -10.52 7.87
N GLN A 106 -7.82 -9.18 7.82
CA GLN A 106 -8.74 -8.29 8.51
C GLN A 106 -9.46 -7.41 7.50
N LEU A 107 -10.73 -7.73 7.23
CA LEU A 107 -11.57 -6.91 6.36
C LEU A 107 -11.90 -5.57 7.02
N LEU A 108 -11.74 -4.47 6.29
CA LEU A 108 -12.02 -3.13 6.79
C LEU A 108 -13.45 -2.69 6.42
N ASN A 109 -14.15 -2.12 7.39
CA ASN A 109 -15.46 -1.50 7.17
C ASN A 109 -15.28 -0.05 6.70
N LEU A 110 -15.18 0.13 5.38
CA LEU A 110 -14.90 1.42 4.75
C LEU A 110 -16.05 1.85 3.83
N SER A 111 -16.34 3.14 3.81
CA SER A 111 -17.21 3.78 2.82
C SER A 111 -16.60 3.71 1.41
N ALA A 112 -17.43 3.95 0.39
CA ALA A 112 -16.96 3.97 -0.99
C ALA A 112 -15.87 5.05 -1.23
N GLN A 113 -16.01 6.21 -0.58
CA GLN A 113 -15.06 7.31 -0.69
C GLN A 113 -13.71 6.95 -0.07
N GLU A 114 -13.70 6.35 1.11
CA GLU A 114 -12.46 5.92 1.79
C GLU A 114 -11.74 4.84 0.96
N LYS A 115 -12.48 3.86 0.43
CA LYS A 115 -11.90 2.85 -0.46
C LYS A 115 -11.28 3.46 -1.71
N GLN A 116 -11.96 4.43 -2.33
CA GLN A 116 -11.44 5.14 -3.50
C GLN A 116 -10.16 5.93 -3.16
N SER A 117 -10.14 6.60 -2.02
CA SER A 117 -8.96 7.34 -1.53
C SER A 117 -7.75 6.43 -1.36
N ILE A 118 -7.92 5.28 -0.69
CA ILE A 118 -6.87 4.26 -0.50
C ILE A 118 -6.37 3.74 -1.85
N TYR A 119 -7.29 3.37 -2.76
CA TYR A 119 -6.91 2.86 -4.08
C TYR A 119 -6.11 3.89 -4.87
N THR A 120 -6.59 5.13 -4.92
CA THR A 120 -5.90 6.22 -5.63
C THR A 120 -4.52 6.46 -5.04
N PHE A 121 -4.39 6.52 -3.71
CA PHE A 121 -3.08 6.66 -3.07
C PHE A 121 -2.12 5.54 -3.48
N LEU A 122 -2.54 4.28 -3.39
CA LEU A 122 -1.68 3.13 -3.67
C LEU A 122 -1.24 3.07 -5.13
N GLU A 123 -2.15 3.34 -6.07
CA GLU A 123 -1.81 3.35 -7.49
C GLU A 123 -0.91 4.54 -7.85
N THR A 124 -1.22 5.74 -7.33
CA THR A 124 -0.39 6.93 -7.58
C THR A 124 1.00 6.76 -6.97
N ASN A 125 1.10 6.27 -5.74
CA ASN A 125 2.38 6.03 -5.09
C ASN A 125 3.17 4.96 -5.86
N TYR A 126 2.55 3.85 -6.27
CA TYR A 126 3.23 2.84 -7.08
C TYR A 126 3.72 3.37 -8.44
N ALA A 127 2.92 4.20 -9.11
CA ALA A 127 3.30 4.78 -10.39
C ALA A 127 4.48 5.76 -10.25
N ASN A 128 4.55 6.48 -9.14
CA ASN A 128 5.63 7.41 -8.83
C ASN A 128 6.89 6.65 -8.36
N ASN A 129 7.74 6.27 -9.32
CA ASN A 129 9.02 5.62 -9.05
C ASN A 129 8.90 4.37 -8.16
N GLN A 130 7.91 3.51 -8.44
CA GLN A 130 7.61 2.30 -7.66
C GLN A 130 7.31 2.58 -6.18
N GLY A 131 6.86 3.79 -5.85
CA GLY A 131 6.58 4.20 -4.48
C GLY A 131 7.83 4.25 -3.63
N ALA A 132 8.96 4.69 -4.18
CA ALA A 132 10.19 4.87 -3.42
C ALA A 132 10.00 5.89 -2.29
N TYR A 133 10.29 5.49 -1.06
CA TYR A 133 10.27 6.36 0.11
C TYR A 133 11.49 6.12 1.01
N LEU A 134 11.83 7.15 1.80
CA LEU A 134 12.84 7.04 2.84
C LEU A 134 12.21 6.34 4.03
N TYR A 135 12.83 5.25 4.45
CA TYR A 135 12.31 4.38 5.48
C TYR A 135 13.04 4.61 6.79
N ASP A 136 12.28 4.52 7.88
CA ASP A 136 12.80 4.50 9.22
C ASP A 136 12.28 3.22 9.89
N PHE A 137 13.19 2.38 10.38
CA PHE A 137 12.83 1.10 10.98
C PHE A 137 11.80 1.21 12.11
N PHE A 138 11.82 2.32 12.84
CA PHE A 138 10.93 2.56 13.96
C PHE A 138 9.69 3.35 13.54
N TYR A 139 9.85 4.37 12.69
CA TYR A 139 8.80 5.35 12.45
C TYR A 139 8.10 5.20 11.09
N ASP A 140 8.77 4.65 10.08
CA ASP A 140 8.27 4.59 8.71
C ASP A 140 8.55 3.24 8.06
N ASN A 141 7.70 2.25 8.39
CA ASN A 141 7.88 0.85 8.05
C ASN A 141 6.65 0.18 7.43
N CYS A 142 6.76 -1.12 7.13
CA CYS A 142 5.70 -1.90 6.49
C CYS A 142 4.38 -1.91 7.28
N ALA A 143 4.44 -1.75 8.61
CA ALA A 143 3.26 -1.66 9.46
C ALA A 143 2.75 -0.22 9.61
N THR A 144 3.65 0.76 9.86
CA THR A 144 3.24 2.15 10.05
C THR A 144 2.71 2.77 8.76
N LYS A 145 3.29 2.47 7.59
CA LYS A 145 2.73 2.92 6.30
C LYS A 145 1.32 2.45 6.07
N ILE A 146 1.03 1.20 6.40
CA ILE A 146 -0.33 0.67 6.25
C ILE A 146 -1.30 1.43 7.16
N ARG A 147 -0.95 1.60 8.44
CA ARG A 147 -1.72 2.42 9.38
C ARG A 147 -1.97 3.82 8.82
N ASP A 148 -0.92 4.50 8.40
CA ASP A 148 -0.99 5.90 7.94
C ASP A 148 -1.86 6.02 6.68
N VAL A 149 -1.81 5.06 5.75
CA VAL A 149 -2.69 5.05 4.57
C VAL A 149 -4.16 4.94 4.97
N ILE A 150 -4.49 4.07 5.92
CA ILE A 150 -5.88 3.91 6.38
C ILE A 150 -6.32 5.12 7.21
N GLU A 151 -5.48 5.65 8.10
CA GLU A 151 -5.78 6.82 8.92
C GLU A 151 -6.03 8.06 8.06
N ASN A 152 -5.18 8.32 7.07
CA ASN A 152 -5.36 9.43 6.15
C ASN A 152 -6.64 9.29 5.33
N ALA A 153 -7.00 8.08 4.89
CA ALA A 153 -8.21 7.87 4.11
C ALA A 153 -9.49 8.04 4.93
N THR A 154 -9.45 7.68 6.21
CA THR A 154 -10.59 7.71 7.15
C THR A 154 -10.65 9.01 7.99
N ASN A 155 -9.73 9.94 7.76
CA ASN A 155 -9.53 11.13 8.60
C ASN A 155 -9.37 10.78 10.09
N GLY A 156 -8.65 9.70 10.38
CA GLY A 156 -8.41 9.20 11.74
C GLY A 156 -9.60 8.49 12.40
N ASN A 157 -10.72 8.28 11.71
CA ASN A 157 -11.87 7.56 12.25
C ASN A 157 -11.64 6.04 12.23
N ILE A 158 -10.66 5.57 13.00
CA ILE A 158 -10.33 4.17 13.17
C ILE A 158 -10.59 3.75 14.61
N ASN A 159 -11.31 2.63 14.78
CA ASN A 159 -11.44 1.98 16.07
C ASN A 159 -10.36 0.88 16.20
N TYR A 160 -9.39 1.11 17.07
CA TYR A 160 -8.35 0.15 17.40
C TYR A 160 -8.84 -0.81 18.48
N GLN A 161 -8.98 -2.08 18.11
CA GLN A 161 -9.26 -3.14 19.08
C GLN A 161 -7.95 -3.55 19.76
N LEU A 162 -7.82 -3.17 21.02
CA LEU A 162 -6.70 -3.60 21.84
C LEU A 162 -6.82 -5.09 22.17
N PRO A 163 -5.71 -5.84 22.18
CA PRO A 163 -5.68 -7.18 22.73
C PRO A 163 -6.18 -7.21 24.18
N ASN A 164 -6.78 -8.32 24.60
CA ASN A 164 -7.28 -8.50 25.97
C ASN A 164 -6.19 -8.33 27.05
N ASN A 165 -4.92 -8.44 26.66
CA ASN A 165 -3.73 -8.34 27.51
C ASN A 165 -2.87 -7.09 27.21
N TYR A 166 -3.47 -6.04 26.67
CA TYR A 166 -2.80 -4.76 26.46
C TYR A 166 -2.65 -4.03 27.80
N GLU A 167 -1.41 -3.85 28.27
CA GLU A 167 -1.03 -3.09 29.47
C GLU A 167 -0.47 -1.72 29.10
#